data_AF-A0A7S4SM48-F1
#
_entry.id   AF-A0A7S4SM48-F1
#
_cell.length_a   1.000
_cell.length_b   1.000
_cell.length_c   1.000
_cell.angle_alpha   90.00
_cell.angle_beta   90.00
_cell.angle_gamma   90.00
#
_symmetry.space_group_name_H-M   'P 1'
#
loop_
_entity.id
_entity.type
_entity.pdbx_description
1 polymer ?
#
loop_
_entity_poly.entity_id
_entity_poly.type
_entity_poly.pdbx_seq_one_letter_code
_entity_poly.pdbx_strand_id
1 'polypeptide(L)'
;AQAFRAPVRLPVPFKNRAGRARRTGSRISSTNVQGHAACRKALPAPPGPGFWRLGPRQRPPTPLGGAEALRRCIRRRRSAHDFDPARSLPLAHLLEVLRAALPSAAPFDMLPFSRPLAPLCLLFVHRVEGLSPGLYAFCRDAHRVSWLQGCAPRYAWRHVEAARAGGVPLFQLQSPEDVRDAAKALSCQQDWAGNSCVAFAIFAEYEPLLREFGAWMYRRAHWEAGMVGQALYLGAESVGCSGTAMGCFFGPWTHEAMGVDAERLQDVEHFTLGYAVEDRRVQTIPPYAHLERFRQLKDRDAVDTGSEDKALVELQQTVLGKCAACGRSDVEGRDGTDEFRGQFYCGRCWASWSPRAQAANEEDAREDAAEAAEQQHRRLSDMPVAKPGASSAPVATVRADAGAARRVAAAAEVFEAVD
;
A
#
# COMPACT_ATOMS: atom_id res chain seq x y z
N ALA A 1 39.19 18.99 -15.08
CA ALA A 1 37.89 18.93 -14.40
C ALA A 1 36.82 19.48 -15.34
N GLN A 2 36.00 18.65 -15.95
CA GLN A 2 34.86 19.13 -16.75
C GLN A 2 33.67 19.34 -15.81
N ALA A 3 33.22 20.59 -15.73
CA ALA A 3 32.05 20.97 -14.96
C ALA A 3 30.78 20.30 -15.54
N PHE A 4 29.97 19.74 -14.65
CA PHE A 4 28.68 19.14 -14.97
C PHE A 4 27.80 20.12 -15.76
N ARG A 5 27.32 19.69 -16.94
CA ARG A 5 26.27 20.39 -17.70
C ARG A 5 25.00 19.56 -17.64
N ALA A 6 23.96 20.09 -16.99
CA ALA A 6 22.63 19.48 -17.01
C ALA A 6 22.10 19.41 -18.46
N PRO A 7 21.41 18.33 -18.84
CA PRO A 7 20.85 18.18 -20.18
C PRO A 7 19.84 19.28 -20.47
N VAL A 8 20.04 19.97 -21.59
CA VAL A 8 19.15 21.01 -22.09
C VAL A 8 17.93 20.33 -22.72
N ARG A 9 16.85 20.23 -21.93
CA ARG A 9 15.49 19.76 -22.25
C ARG A 9 15.25 18.24 -22.13
N LEU A 10 14.35 17.88 -21.22
CA LEU A 10 13.58 16.64 -21.26
C LEU A 10 12.46 16.79 -22.32
N PRO A 11 12.20 15.79 -23.18
CA PRO A 11 11.21 15.89 -24.26
C PRO A 11 9.76 15.69 -23.79
N VAL A 12 9.48 15.65 -22.49
CA VAL A 12 8.13 15.43 -21.97
C VAL A 12 7.74 16.62 -21.09
N PRO A 13 6.87 17.52 -21.56
CA PRO A 13 6.36 18.59 -20.72
C PRO A 13 5.40 17.99 -19.67
N PHE A 14 5.90 17.80 -18.45
CA PHE A 14 5.04 17.45 -17.32
C PHE A 14 4.18 18.68 -16.96
N LYS A 15 2.90 18.65 -17.33
CA LYS A 15 1.91 19.64 -16.92
C LYS A 15 1.03 19.04 -15.84
N ASN A 16 1.27 19.40 -14.58
CA ASN A 16 0.33 19.13 -13.51
C ASN A 16 -0.83 20.13 -13.61
N ARG A 17 -1.90 19.78 -14.34
CA ARG A 17 -3.16 20.54 -14.33
C ARG A 17 -4.11 19.85 -13.37
N ALA A 18 -4.39 20.50 -12.24
CA ALA A 18 -5.55 20.19 -11.40
C ALA A 18 -6.83 20.54 -12.21
N GLY A 19 -7.28 19.60 -13.04
CA GLY A 19 -8.53 19.69 -13.78
C GLY A 19 -9.45 18.55 -13.38
N ARG A 20 -10.77 18.79 -13.33
CA ARG A 20 -11.76 17.72 -13.20
C ARG A 20 -11.48 16.68 -14.27
N ALA A 21 -11.27 15.42 -13.87
CA ALA A 21 -11.00 14.33 -14.80
C ALA A 21 -12.22 14.12 -15.69
N ARG A 22 -12.25 14.74 -16.87
CA ARG A 22 -13.13 14.28 -17.95
C ARG A 22 -12.50 12.99 -18.49
N ARG A 23 -13.27 11.90 -18.52
CA ARG A 23 -12.93 10.72 -19.32
C ARG A 23 -12.75 11.19 -20.77
N THR A 24 -11.51 11.34 -21.21
CA THR A 24 -11.19 11.80 -22.58
C THR A 24 -11.22 10.67 -23.60
N GLY A 25 -11.73 9.48 -23.25
CA GLY A 25 -11.71 8.32 -24.15
C GLY A 25 -10.29 7.94 -24.61
N SER A 26 -9.24 8.43 -23.95
CA SER A 26 -7.86 8.20 -24.36
C SER A 26 -7.52 6.72 -24.22
N ARG A 27 -7.15 6.09 -25.34
CA ARG A 27 -6.61 4.73 -25.34
C ARG A 27 -5.29 4.75 -24.57
N ILE A 28 -5.08 3.76 -23.70
CA ILE A 28 -3.81 3.54 -23.01
C ILE A 28 -2.69 3.52 -24.06
N SER A 29 -1.62 4.32 -23.88
CA SER A 29 -0.50 4.36 -24.81
C SER A 29 0.14 2.98 -24.97
N SER A 30 0.71 2.69 -26.13
CA SER A 30 1.41 1.41 -26.37
C SER A 30 2.50 1.14 -25.32
N THR A 31 3.22 2.18 -24.88
CA THR A 31 4.18 2.10 -23.78
C THR A 31 3.53 1.69 -22.46
N ASN A 32 2.37 2.27 -22.10
CA ASN A 32 1.65 1.86 -20.90
C ASN A 32 1.06 0.45 -21.02
N VAL A 33 0.62 0.05 -22.23
CA VAL A 33 0.19 -1.34 -22.51
C VAL A 33 1.36 -2.30 -22.34
N GLN A 34 2.53 -1.99 -22.88
CA GLN A 34 3.75 -2.80 -22.76
C GLN A 34 4.25 -2.86 -21.32
N GLY A 35 4.22 -1.74 -20.58
CA GLY A 35 4.53 -1.71 -19.15
C GLY A 35 3.55 -2.55 -18.32
N HIS A 36 2.25 -2.48 -18.62
CA HIS A 36 1.26 -3.37 -18.00
C HIS A 36 1.47 -4.84 -18.40
N ALA A 37 1.87 -5.12 -19.64
CA ALA A 37 2.16 -6.47 -20.11
C ALA A 37 3.41 -7.06 -19.45
N ALA A 38 4.45 -6.26 -19.23
CA ALA A 38 5.65 -6.65 -18.47
C ALA A 38 5.33 -6.98 -17.00
N CYS A 39 4.28 -6.36 -16.45
CA CYS A 39 3.73 -6.66 -15.12
C CYS A 39 2.77 -7.86 -15.08
N ARG A 40 2.39 -8.44 -16.23
CA ARG A 40 1.55 -9.65 -16.30
C ARG A 40 2.45 -10.89 -16.30
N LYS A 41 1.96 -11.97 -15.67
CA LYS A 41 2.60 -13.29 -15.71
C LYS A 41 2.57 -13.81 -17.15
N ALA A 42 3.61 -13.52 -17.92
CA ALA A 42 3.75 -13.92 -19.32
C ALA A 42 4.46 -15.28 -19.46
N LEU A 43 4.27 -16.20 -18.51
CA LEU A 43 4.84 -17.53 -18.63
C LEU A 43 3.90 -18.42 -19.47
N PRO A 44 4.33 -18.96 -20.62
CA PRO A 44 3.56 -19.94 -21.39
C PRO A 44 3.44 -21.30 -20.68
N ALA A 45 4.27 -21.57 -19.66
CA ALA A 45 4.23 -22.77 -18.83
C ALA A 45 4.16 -22.40 -17.34
N PRO A 46 3.47 -23.19 -16.49
CA PRO A 46 3.49 -22.97 -15.04
C PRO A 46 4.94 -23.00 -14.53
N PRO A 47 5.33 -22.09 -13.62
CA PRO A 47 6.67 -22.09 -13.06
C PRO A 47 6.93 -23.44 -12.35
N GLY A 48 8.16 -23.97 -12.50
CA GLY A 48 8.52 -25.30 -12.05
C GLY A 48 8.40 -25.51 -10.53
N PRO A 49 8.58 -26.76 -10.04
CA PRO A 49 8.38 -27.11 -8.62
C PRO A 49 9.21 -26.29 -7.63
N GLY A 50 10.35 -25.75 -8.07
CA GLY A 50 11.23 -24.89 -7.26
C GLY A 50 10.76 -23.44 -7.09
N PHE A 51 9.67 -23.03 -7.75
CA PHE A 51 9.12 -21.66 -7.64
C PHE A 51 8.18 -21.50 -6.45
N TRP A 52 7.23 -22.43 -6.34
CA TRP A 52 6.24 -22.43 -5.28
C TRP A 52 6.82 -23.15 -4.07
N ARG A 53 6.51 -22.64 -2.88
CA ARG A 53 6.64 -23.44 -1.67
C ARG A 53 5.49 -24.45 -1.64
N LEU A 54 5.79 -25.71 -1.96
CA LEU A 54 4.80 -26.78 -2.12
C LEU A 54 4.33 -27.42 -0.79
N GLY A 55 4.98 -27.10 0.34
CA GLY A 55 4.66 -27.67 1.66
C GLY A 55 3.63 -26.86 2.46
N PRO A 56 2.86 -27.50 3.38
CA PRO A 56 1.92 -26.80 4.24
C PRO A 56 2.64 -25.76 5.12
N ARG A 57 2.07 -24.54 5.17
CA ARG A 57 2.60 -23.47 6.01
C ARG A 57 2.32 -23.80 7.47
N GLN A 58 3.35 -24.00 8.27
CA GLN A 58 3.19 -23.73 9.70
C GLN A 58 2.93 -22.24 9.84
N ARG A 59 1.72 -21.90 10.29
CA ARG A 59 1.37 -20.51 10.55
C ARG A 59 2.28 -20.02 11.68
N PRO A 60 3.10 -18.99 11.47
CA PRO A 60 3.93 -18.48 12.54
C PRO A 60 3.06 -17.98 13.69
N PRO A 61 3.59 -17.97 14.93
CA PRO A 61 2.88 -17.37 16.04
C PRO A 61 2.57 -15.91 15.73
N THR A 62 1.54 -15.38 16.39
CA THR A 62 1.22 -13.95 16.23
C THR A 62 2.44 -13.13 16.66
N PRO A 63 2.94 -12.21 15.82
CA PRO A 63 4.19 -11.51 16.09
C PRO A 63 4.06 -10.57 17.30
N LEU A 64 5.20 -10.08 17.80
CA LEU A 64 5.31 -9.04 18.82
C LEU A 64 4.68 -9.39 20.19
N GLY A 65 4.64 -10.68 20.55
CA GLY A 65 4.11 -11.13 21.85
C GLY A 65 2.59 -11.33 21.89
N GLY A 66 1.91 -11.32 20.74
CA GLY A 66 0.49 -11.70 20.63
C GLY A 66 -0.41 -10.64 20.01
N ALA A 67 -1.70 -10.98 19.86
CA ALA A 67 -2.66 -10.18 19.10
C ALA A 67 -2.89 -8.77 19.69
N GLU A 68 -2.85 -8.62 21.01
CA GLU A 68 -3.02 -7.32 21.66
C GLU A 68 -1.83 -6.39 21.38
N ALA A 69 -0.62 -6.89 21.58
CA ALA A 69 0.61 -6.14 21.30
C ALA A 69 0.70 -5.77 19.81
N LEU A 70 0.36 -6.69 18.90
CA LEU A 70 0.28 -6.40 17.47
C LEU A 70 -0.73 -5.29 17.15
N ARG A 71 -1.96 -5.37 17.69
CA ARG A 71 -2.99 -4.33 17.48
C ARG A 71 -2.51 -2.97 18.01
N ARG A 72 -1.87 -2.94 19.18
CA ARG A 72 -1.28 -1.72 19.74
C ARG A 72 -0.24 -1.15 18.79
N CYS A 73 0.69 -1.98 18.32
CA CYS A 73 1.75 -1.53 17.41
C CYS A 73 1.17 -0.98 16.10
N ILE A 74 0.21 -1.67 15.50
CA ILE A 74 -0.47 -1.21 14.27
C ILE A 74 -1.15 0.16 14.49
N ARG A 75 -1.84 0.36 15.62
CA ARG A 75 -2.54 1.62 15.91
C ARG A 75 -1.58 2.79 16.17
N ARG A 76 -0.46 2.52 16.85
CA ARG A 76 0.49 3.55 17.28
C ARG A 76 1.52 3.90 16.23
N ARG A 77 1.92 2.95 15.39
CA ARG A 77 2.96 3.13 14.37
C ARG A 77 2.73 4.41 13.57
N ARG A 78 3.74 5.26 13.54
CA ARG A 78 3.88 6.43 12.66
C ARG A 78 5.25 6.40 12.00
N SER A 79 5.39 7.16 10.93
CA SER A 79 6.69 7.39 10.31
C SER A 79 7.37 8.55 11.02
N ALA A 80 8.60 8.34 11.47
CA ALA A 80 9.41 9.39 12.07
C ALA A 80 9.84 10.41 11.01
N HIS A 81 9.87 11.69 11.38
CA HIS A 81 10.39 12.74 10.50
C HIS A 81 11.81 13.19 10.85
N ASP A 82 12.30 12.80 12.03
CA ASP A 82 13.71 12.88 12.42
C ASP A 82 13.94 12.00 13.67
N PHE A 83 15.20 11.85 14.09
CA PHE A 83 15.59 11.04 15.24
C PHE A 83 16.51 11.79 16.20
N ASP A 84 16.40 11.48 17.49
CA ASP A 84 17.27 12.03 18.52
C ASP A 84 18.69 11.44 18.41
N PRO A 85 19.71 12.26 18.05
CA PRO A 85 21.08 11.77 17.85
C PRO A 85 21.80 11.43 19.17
N ALA A 86 21.26 11.82 20.33
CA ALA A 86 21.84 11.51 21.63
C ALA A 86 21.46 10.11 22.14
N ARG A 87 20.42 9.49 21.57
CA ARG A 87 19.93 8.18 22.02
C ARG A 87 20.57 7.03 21.27
N SER A 88 20.77 5.94 22.00
CA SER A 88 21.32 4.67 21.50
C SER A 88 20.30 3.55 21.65
N LEU A 89 20.29 2.64 20.67
CA LEU A 89 19.40 1.49 20.66
C LEU A 89 20.11 0.30 21.30
N PRO A 90 19.55 -0.38 22.32
CA PRO A 90 20.12 -1.63 22.82
C PRO A 90 20.18 -2.70 21.72
N LEU A 91 21.29 -3.45 21.61
CA LEU A 91 21.40 -4.55 20.63
C LEU A 91 20.25 -5.55 20.75
N ALA A 92 19.80 -5.88 21.97
CA ALA A 92 18.66 -6.78 22.17
C ALA A 92 17.39 -6.30 21.43
N HIS A 93 17.11 -4.99 21.47
CA HIS A 93 15.98 -4.39 20.76
C HIS A 93 16.18 -4.44 19.24
N LEU A 94 17.38 -4.16 18.73
CA LEU A 94 17.67 -4.32 17.30
C LEU A 94 17.43 -5.76 16.84
N LEU A 95 17.88 -6.75 17.62
CA LEU A 95 17.67 -8.17 17.29
C LEU A 95 16.20 -8.55 17.30
N GLU A 96 15.37 -8.01 18.21
CA GLU A 96 13.92 -8.19 18.18
C GLU A 96 13.29 -7.62 16.90
N VAL A 97 13.70 -6.42 16.49
CA VAL A 97 13.24 -5.79 15.24
C VAL A 97 13.62 -6.65 14.03
N LEU A 98 14.87 -7.13 13.95
CA LEU A 98 15.35 -7.98 12.85
C LEU A 98 14.63 -9.34 12.82
N ARG A 99 14.32 -9.93 13.97
CA ARG A 99 13.53 -11.19 14.02
C ARG A 99 12.15 -11.01 13.39
N ALA A 100 11.49 -9.87 13.60
CA ALA A 100 10.19 -9.59 12.98
C ALA A 100 10.27 -9.55 11.46
N ALA A 101 11.45 -9.23 10.90
CA ALA A 101 11.70 -9.20 9.47
C ALA A 101 12.10 -10.57 8.89
N LEU A 102 12.32 -11.63 9.67
CA LEU A 102 12.70 -12.95 9.13
C LEU A 102 11.56 -13.59 8.31
N PRO A 103 11.85 -14.37 7.26
CA PRO A 103 10.82 -15.03 6.44
C PRO A 103 9.96 -16.05 7.20
N SER A 104 10.42 -16.50 8.38
CA SER A 104 9.67 -17.35 9.30
C SER A 104 8.64 -16.59 10.13
N ALA A 105 8.61 -15.24 10.08
CA ALA A 105 7.64 -14.42 10.79
C ALA A 105 6.45 -14.03 9.90
N ALA A 106 5.30 -13.74 10.51
CA ALA A 106 4.22 -13.04 9.82
C ALA A 106 4.67 -11.59 9.50
N PRO A 107 4.36 -11.03 8.32
CA PRO A 107 3.42 -11.55 7.31
C PRO A 107 4.07 -12.32 6.15
N PHE A 108 5.34 -12.74 6.25
CA PHE A 108 6.04 -13.40 5.14
C PHE A 108 5.48 -14.81 4.86
N ASP A 109 4.69 -15.33 5.80
CA ASP A 109 3.75 -16.45 5.62
C ASP A 109 2.53 -16.12 4.72
N MET A 110 2.54 -15.02 3.95
CA MET A 110 1.58 -14.77 2.87
C MET A 110 2.16 -14.98 1.48
N LEU A 111 3.48 -14.86 1.27
CA LEU A 111 4.09 -14.99 -0.05
C LEU A 111 4.37 -16.47 -0.40
N PRO A 112 3.85 -17.01 -1.52
CA PRO A 112 3.94 -18.45 -1.82
C PRO A 112 5.27 -18.88 -2.45
N PHE A 113 6.33 -18.07 -2.32
CA PHE A 113 7.61 -18.31 -2.98
C PHE A 113 8.49 -19.28 -2.18
N SER A 114 9.30 -20.06 -2.89
CA SER A 114 10.21 -21.05 -2.29
C SER A 114 11.31 -20.39 -1.44
N ARG A 115 11.77 -19.20 -1.82
CA ARG A 115 12.80 -18.41 -1.15
C ARG A 115 12.38 -16.94 -0.96
N PRO A 116 12.98 -16.21 0.00
CA PRO A 116 12.77 -14.77 0.15
C PRO A 116 13.25 -14.02 -1.08
N LEU A 117 12.43 -13.10 -1.60
CA LEU A 117 12.75 -12.23 -2.73
C LEU A 117 13.60 -11.02 -2.31
N ALA A 118 13.53 -10.62 -1.03
CA ALA A 118 14.40 -9.61 -0.43
C ALA A 118 15.34 -10.27 0.58
N PRO A 119 16.41 -10.96 0.13
CA PRO A 119 17.22 -11.81 1.00
C PRO A 119 18.24 -11.05 1.86
N LEU A 120 18.55 -9.79 1.53
CA LEU A 120 19.62 -9.01 2.19
C LEU A 120 19.12 -7.62 2.61
N CYS A 121 19.41 -7.25 3.84
CA CYS A 121 19.42 -5.86 4.26
C CYS A 121 20.85 -5.48 4.68
N LEU A 122 21.41 -4.45 4.08
CA LEU A 122 22.61 -3.80 4.61
C LEU A 122 22.21 -2.80 5.69
N LEU A 123 22.96 -2.78 6.78
CA LEU A 123 22.71 -1.93 7.94
C LEU A 123 23.89 -0.98 8.14
N PHE A 124 23.60 0.31 8.13
CA PHE A 124 24.48 1.39 8.55
C PHE A 124 24.23 1.62 10.04
N VAL A 125 25.06 1.00 10.89
CA VAL A 125 24.92 1.07 12.35
C VAL A 125 25.63 2.32 12.86
N HIS A 126 24.88 3.25 13.46
CA HIS A 126 25.43 4.49 14.00
C HIS A 126 25.55 4.44 15.52
N ARG A 127 24.49 4.01 16.21
CA ARG A 127 24.36 4.07 17.68
C ARG A 127 23.54 2.89 18.21
N VAL A 128 24.19 1.72 18.26
CA VAL A 128 23.61 0.51 18.85
C VAL A 128 24.52 0.04 19.97
N GLU A 129 24.01 -0.02 21.19
CA GLU A 129 24.78 -0.47 22.35
C GLU A 129 25.16 -1.94 22.17
N GLY A 130 26.44 -2.26 22.28
CA GLY A 130 26.97 -3.59 22.03
C GLY A 130 27.42 -3.87 20.59
N LEU A 131 27.27 -2.91 19.68
CA LEU A 131 27.89 -2.94 18.35
C LEU A 131 28.77 -1.71 18.13
N SER A 132 29.93 -1.91 17.51
CA SER A 132 30.71 -0.79 17.00
C SER A 132 30.04 -0.18 15.77
N PRO A 133 30.05 1.15 15.59
CA PRO A 133 29.53 1.78 14.38
C PRO A 133 30.16 1.21 13.12
N GLY A 134 29.39 1.06 12.05
CA GLY A 134 29.89 0.51 10.79
C GLY A 134 28.81 -0.16 9.94
N LEU A 135 29.26 -0.92 8.95
CA LEU A 135 28.40 -1.63 8.00
C LEU A 135 28.22 -3.10 8.40
N TYR A 136 26.97 -3.55 8.39
CA TYR A 136 26.55 -4.91 8.73
C TYR A 136 25.61 -5.46 7.65
N ALA A 137 25.51 -6.79 7.55
CA ALA A 137 24.58 -7.49 6.67
C ALA A 137 23.64 -8.37 7.49
N PHE A 138 22.34 -8.13 7.33
CA PHE A 138 21.29 -9.00 7.82
C PHE A 138 20.82 -9.92 6.69
N CYS A 139 21.10 -11.22 6.81
CA CYS A 139 20.67 -12.23 5.87
C CYS A 139 19.32 -12.80 6.28
N ARG A 140 18.31 -12.60 5.43
CA ARG A 140 16.97 -13.15 5.64
C ARG A 140 16.86 -14.60 5.19
N ASP A 141 17.73 -15.04 4.27
CA ASP A 141 17.81 -16.43 3.83
C ASP A 141 19.08 -17.12 4.34
N ALA A 142 18.93 -17.91 5.42
CA ALA A 142 20.04 -18.63 6.03
C ALA A 142 20.66 -19.69 5.12
N HIS A 143 19.93 -20.20 4.12
CA HIS A 143 20.45 -21.20 3.17
C HIS A 143 21.27 -20.57 2.03
N ARG A 144 21.22 -19.25 1.87
CA ARG A 144 21.87 -18.52 0.78
C ARG A 144 22.97 -17.58 1.23
N VAL A 145 23.47 -17.71 2.46
CA VAL A 145 24.55 -16.86 2.99
C VAL A 145 25.78 -16.88 2.06
N SER A 146 26.21 -18.04 1.57
CA SER A 146 27.36 -18.13 0.65
C SER A 146 27.09 -17.44 -0.70
N TRP A 147 25.86 -17.50 -1.21
CA TRP A 147 25.47 -16.78 -2.42
C TRP A 147 25.49 -15.27 -2.20
N LEU A 148 25.00 -14.80 -1.04
CA LEU A 148 25.02 -13.39 -0.65
C LEU A 148 26.45 -12.86 -0.44
N GLN A 149 27.33 -13.65 0.16
CA GLN A 149 28.76 -13.35 0.26
C GLN A 149 29.38 -13.17 -1.13
N GLY A 150 29.01 -14.02 -2.09
CA GLY A 150 29.43 -13.86 -3.49
C GLY A 150 28.89 -12.61 -4.18
N CYS A 151 27.77 -12.03 -3.71
CA CYS A 151 27.24 -10.77 -4.21
C CYS A 151 27.92 -9.54 -3.59
N ALA A 152 28.61 -9.69 -2.46
CA ALA A 152 29.42 -8.63 -1.85
C ALA A 152 30.77 -9.22 -1.35
N PRO A 153 31.64 -9.65 -2.28
CA PRO A 153 32.83 -10.46 -1.97
C PRO A 153 33.96 -9.65 -1.33
N ARG A 154 33.87 -8.32 -1.33
CA ARG A 154 34.91 -7.44 -0.74
C ARG A 154 35.01 -7.53 0.79
N TYR A 155 34.06 -8.21 1.43
CA TYR A 155 33.96 -8.29 2.88
C TYR A 155 34.28 -9.69 3.40
N ALA A 156 34.77 -9.76 4.64
CA ALA A 156 35.05 -11.02 5.31
C ALA A 156 33.83 -11.65 6.03
N TRP A 157 32.70 -10.93 6.13
CA TRP A 157 31.44 -11.38 6.74
C TRP A 157 31.63 -12.13 8.09
N ARG A 158 31.86 -11.39 9.16
CA ARG A 158 32.05 -11.98 10.50
C ARG A 158 30.73 -12.06 11.25
N HIS A 159 30.40 -13.20 11.85
CA HIS A 159 29.18 -13.32 12.65
C HIS A 159 29.17 -12.34 13.83
N VAL A 160 28.01 -11.74 14.11
CA VAL A 160 27.73 -11.10 15.39
C VAL A 160 27.27 -12.19 16.36
N GLU A 161 28.13 -12.58 17.30
CA GLU A 161 27.89 -13.76 18.15
C GLU A 161 26.59 -13.68 18.97
N ALA A 162 26.26 -12.51 19.53
CA ALA A 162 25.00 -12.30 20.24
C ALA A 162 23.77 -12.48 19.33
N ALA A 163 23.86 -12.06 18.07
CA ALA A 163 22.79 -12.26 17.08
C ALA A 163 22.65 -13.73 16.69
N ARG A 164 23.79 -14.40 16.46
CA ARG A 164 23.87 -15.83 16.13
C ARG A 164 23.24 -16.69 17.23
N ALA A 165 23.56 -16.43 18.50
CA ALA A 165 22.96 -17.12 19.64
C ALA A 165 21.44 -16.92 19.69
N GLY A 166 20.95 -15.76 19.25
CA GLY A 166 19.52 -15.43 19.17
C GLY A 166 18.83 -15.83 17.86
N GLY A 167 19.48 -16.61 16.99
CA GLY A 167 18.92 -17.09 15.72
C GLY A 167 18.76 -16.01 14.63
N VAL A 168 19.46 -14.87 14.76
CA VAL A 168 19.43 -13.77 13.80
C VAL A 168 20.71 -13.79 12.96
N PRO A 169 20.64 -14.05 11.64
CA PRO A 169 21.82 -14.08 10.77
C PRO A 169 22.33 -12.65 10.47
N LEU A 170 23.07 -12.08 11.43
CA LEU A 170 23.69 -10.76 11.33
C LEU A 170 25.22 -10.90 11.25
N PHE A 171 25.80 -10.20 10.28
CA PHE A 171 27.23 -10.23 10.00
C PHE A 171 27.82 -8.82 10.02
N GLN A 172 28.96 -8.63 10.67
CA GLN A 172 29.79 -7.44 10.55
C GLN A 172 30.57 -7.51 9.23
N LEU A 173 30.43 -6.46 8.41
CA LEU A 173 31.16 -6.33 7.14
C LEU A 173 32.38 -5.44 7.30
N GLN A 174 32.19 -4.24 7.85
CA GLN A 174 33.23 -3.23 8.04
C GLN A 174 32.93 -2.41 9.29
N SER A 175 33.83 -2.44 10.26
CA SER A 175 33.69 -1.77 11.56
C SER A 175 35.03 -1.83 12.32
N PRO A 176 35.39 -0.81 13.12
CA PRO A 176 34.62 0.42 13.35
C PRO A 176 34.72 1.41 12.17
N GLU A 177 33.61 2.07 11.83
CA GLU A 177 33.56 3.14 10.83
C GLU A 177 32.36 4.07 11.09
N ASP A 178 32.55 5.37 10.93
CA ASP A 178 31.44 6.31 10.94
C ASP A 178 30.75 6.34 9.57
N VAL A 179 29.59 5.70 9.50
CA VAL A 179 28.84 5.52 8.26
C VAL A 179 27.65 6.48 8.12
N ARG A 180 27.53 7.50 9.00
CA ARG A 180 26.40 8.45 9.01
C ARG A 180 26.30 9.26 7.72
N ASP A 181 27.43 9.80 7.25
CA ASP A 181 27.47 10.60 6.03
C ASP A 181 27.18 9.75 4.80
N ALA A 182 27.65 8.50 4.78
CA ALA A 182 27.30 7.55 3.72
C ALA A 182 25.80 7.25 3.72
N ALA A 183 25.21 6.93 4.88
CA ALA A 183 23.78 6.66 5.01
C ALA A 183 22.91 7.84 4.55
N LYS A 184 23.28 9.07 4.94
CA LYS A 184 22.65 10.32 4.47
C LYS A 184 22.78 10.47 2.96
N ALA A 185 24.01 10.40 2.45
CA ALA A 185 24.29 10.69 1.06
C ALA A 185 23.57 9.71 0.12
N LEU A 186 23.66 8.41 0.40
CA LEU A 186 23.03 7.35 -0.40
C LEU A 186 21.50 7.41 -0.32
N SER A 187 20.94 7.88 0.80
CA SER A 187 19.50 8.07 0.98
C SER A 187 19.02 9.44 0.48
N CYS A 188 19.44 9.90 -0.70
CA CYS A 188 19.03 11.20 -1.25
C CYS A 188 19.32 12.41 -0.32
N GLN A 189 20.46 12.43 0.39
CA GLN A 189 20.85 13.50 1.32
C GLN A 189 19.88 13.72 2.49
N GLN A 190 19.07 12.72 2.85
CA GLN A 190 18.13 12.82 3.96
C GLN A 190 18.86 12.74 5.31
N ASP A 191 18.87 13.85 6.07
CA ASP A 191 19.59 13.96 7.35
C ASP A 191 19.18 12.87 8.35
N TRP A 192 17.90 12.52 8.39
CA TRP A 192 17.39 11.50 9.31
C TRP A 192 17.97 10.10 9.06
N ALA A 193 18.55 9.83 7.89
CA ALA A 193 19.32 8.61 7.68
C ALA A 193 20.56 8.59 8.61
N GLY A 194 21.36 9.64 8.62
CA GLY A 194 22.51 9.77 9.53
C GLY A 194 22.12 10.01 11.00
N ASN A 195 21.00 10.70 11.26
CA ASN A 195 20.51 10.94 12.62
C ASN A 195 19.85 9.72 13.25
N SER A 196 19.50 8.67 12.50
CA SER A 196 18.94 7.43 13.06
C SER A 196 19.96 6.62 13.86
N CYS A 197 19.51 5.69 14.70
CA CYS A 197 20.40 4.73 15.36
C CYS A 197 20.98 3.73 14.35
N VAL A 198 20.15 3.31 13.38
CA VAL A 198 20.52 2.42 12.27
C VAL A 198 19.74 2.83 11.02
N ALA A 199 20.43 2.91 9.88
CA ALA A 199 19.80 2.97 8.56
C ALA A 199 19.97 1.65 7.81
N PHE A 200 19.11 1.40 6.84
CA PHE A 200 19.04 0.16 6.07
C PHE A 200 18.99 0.47 4.58
N ALA A 201 19.66 -0.36 3.79
CA ALA A 201 19.39 -0.53 2.36
C ALA A 201 18.89 -1.97 2.15
N ILE A 202 17.68 -2.11 1.62
CA ILE A 202 16.99 -3.38 1.41
C ILE A 202 17.22 -3.82 -0.03
N PHE A 203 17.83 -5.00 -0.20
CA PHE A 203 18.17 -5.56 -1.50
C PHE A 203 17.27 -6.73 -1.85
N ALA A 204 16.69 -6.68 -3.05
CA ALA A 204 15.93 -7.76 -3.64
C ALA A 204 16.74 -8.53 -4.68
N GLU A 205 16.47 -9.83 -4.83
CA GLU A 205 17.02 -10.63 -5.93
C GLU A 205 16.53 -10.07 -7.27
N TYR A 206 17.45 -9.86 -8.21
CA TYR A 206 17.16 -9.15 -9.46
C TYR A 206 17.29 -10.04 -10.70
N GLU A 207 18.38 -9.99 -11.45
CA GLU A 207 18.52 -10.70 -12.72
C GLU A 207 18.24 -12.22 -12.60
N PRO A 208 18.76 -12.95 -11.60
CA PRO A 208 18.46 -14.38 -11.45
C PRO A 208 16.96 -14.63 -11.28
N LEU A 209 16.27 -13.80 -10.50
CA LEU A 209 14.82 -13.89 -10.29
C LEU A 209 14.04 -13.65 -11.57
N LEU A 210 14.43 -12.61 -12.33
CA LEU A 210 13.74 -12.23 -13.57
C LEU A 210 14.00 -13.21 -14.70
N ARG A 211 15.21 -13.78 -14.79
CA ARG A 211 15.54 -14.83 -15.77
C ARG A 211 14.81 -16.13 -15.47
N GLU A 212 14.76 -16.53 -14.20
CA GLU A 212 14.18 -17.81 -13.80
C GLU A 212 12.64 -17.79 -13.94
N PHE A 213 11.98 -16.68 -13.58
CA PHE A 213 10.52 -16.65 -13.42
C PHE A 213 9.80 -15.59 -14.27
N GLY A 214 10.55 -14.70 -14.93
CA GLY A 214 10.03 -13.65 -15.81
C GLY A 214 9.89 -12.28 -15.15
N ALA A 215 9.78 -11.25 -16.00
CA ALA A 215 9.78 -9.84 -15.61
C ALA A 215 8.74 -9.44 -14.54
N TRP A 216 7.59 -10.13 -14.50
CA TRP A 216 6.51 -9.86 -13.53
C TRP A 216 6.93 -10.06 -12.06
N MET A 217 8.02 -10.81 -11.81
CA MET A 217 8.59 -10.96 -10.47
C MET A 217 9.21 -9.67 -9.92
N TYR A 218 9.54 -8.70 -10.76
CA TYR A 218 10.01 -7.38 -10.33
C TYR A 218 9.03 -6.74 -9.33
N ARG A 219 7.73 -6.79 -9.63
CA ARG A 219 6.69 -6.27 -8.73
C ARG A 219 6.61 -7.07 -7.42
N ARG A 220 6.85 -8.38 -7.48
CA ARG A 220 6.78 -9.27 -6.31
C ARG A 220 7.96 -9.05 -5.37
N ALA A 221 9.14 -8.79 -5.92
CA ALA A 221 10.31 -8.35 -5.16
C ALA A 221 10.02 -7.06 -4.37
N HIS A 222 9.43 -6.05 -5.01
CA HIS A 222 9.02 -4.81 -4.33
C HIS A 222 7.93 -5.02 -3.28
N TRP A 223 6.99 -5.94 -3.52
CA TRP A 223 6.00 -6.30 -2.51
C TRP A 223 6.64 -6.87 -1.26
N GLU A 224 7.58 -7.81 -1.42
CA GLU A 224 8.29 -8.35 -0.27
C GLU A 224 9.15 -7.29 0.43
N ALA A 225 9.84 -6.42 -0.32
CA ALA A 225 10.59 -5.31 0.27
C ALA A 225 9.70 -4.39 1.13
N GLY A 226 8.52 -4.01 0.64
CA GLY A 226 7.56 -3.24 1.43
C GLY A 226 7.02 -4.02 2.65
N MET A 227 6.91 -5.35 2.56
CA MET A 227 6.61 -6.20 3.73
C MET A 227 7.76 -6.21 4.75
N VAL A 228 9.02 -6.17 4.29
CA VAL A 228 10.20 -5.96 5.16
C VAL A 228 10.10 -4.61 5.85
N GLY A 229 9.89 -3.52 5.11
CA GLY A 229 9.70 -2.18 5.69
C GLY A 229 8.60 -2.16 6.75
N GLN A 230 7.44 -2.77 6.49
CA GLN A 230 6.34 -2.87 7.45
C GLN A 230 6.70 -3.70 8.69
N ALA A 231 7.43 -4.81 8.53
CA ALA A 231 7.90 -5.61 9.65
C ALA A 231 8.88 -4.82 10.53
N LEU A 232 9.79 -4.05 9.92
CA LEU A 232 10.71 -3.15 10.63
C LEU A 232 9.95 -2.05 11.38
N TYR A 233 8.94 -1.44 10.77
CA TYR A 233 8.06 -0.46 11.43
C TYR A 233 7.40 -1.03 12.70
N LEU A 234 6.80 -2.21 12.60
CA LEU A 234 6.07 -2.79 13.73
C LEU A 234 7.03 -3.34 14.80
N GLY A 235 8.17 -3.89 14.39
CA GLY A 235 9.24 -4.27 15.31
C GLY A 235 9.80 -3.06 16.07
N ALA A 236 10.00 -1.92 15.38
CA ALA A 236 10.43 -0.69 16.03
C ALA A 236 9.47 -0.25 17.12
N GLU A 237 8.17 -0.23 16.81
CA GLU A 237 7.12 0.15 17.74
C GLU A 237 7.04 -0.81 18.95
N SER A 238 7.30 -2.12 18.76
CA SER A 238 7.27 -3.07 19.87
C SER A 238 8.39 -2.86 20.90
N VAL A 239 9.51 -2.27 20.49
CA VAL A 239 10.66 -1.96 21.36
C VAL A 239 10.70 -0.49 21.79
N GLY A 240 9.60 0.26 21.60
CA GLY A 240 9.49 1.66 21.98
C GLY A 240 10.29 2.63 21.10
N CYS A 241 10.64 2.21 19.88
CA CYS A 241 11.30 3.02 18.87
C CYS A 241 10.33 3.38 17.74
N SER A 242 10.84 4.12 16.76
CA SER A 242 10.13 4.45 15.53
C SER A 242 11.03 4.18 14.34
N GLY A 243 10.44 4.13 13.15
CA GLY A 243 11.21 4.04 11.92
C GLY A 243 10.57 4.80 10.79
N THR A 244 11.26 4.86 9.66
CA THR A 244 10.79 5.48 8.42
C THR A 244 11.35 4.78 7.20
N ALA A 245 10.45 4.32 6.34
CA ALA A 245 10.78 3.88 4.99
C ALA A 245 11.09 5.08 4.09
N MET A 246 12.06 4.92 3.20
CA MET A 246 12.53 5.94 2.26
C MET A 246 12.51 5.35 0.85
N GLY A 247 11.64 5.91 0.00
CA GLY A 247 11.52 5.52 -1.40
C GLY A 247 12.48 6.24 -2.36
N CYS A 248 13.19 7.27 -1.89
CA CYS A 248 14.25 7.95 -2.65
C CYS A 248 15.62 7.58 -2.10
N PHE A 249 16.47 7.07 -2.98
CA PHE A 249 17.88 6.77 -2.72
C PHE A 249 18.64 6.74 -4.06
N PHE A 250 19.97 6.79 -4.00
CA PHE A 250 20.83 6.72 -5.17
C PHE A 250 21.28 5.27 -5.44
N GLY A 251 20.34 4.42 -5.86
CA GLY A 251 20.59 2.98 -6.03
C GLY A 251 21.92 2.61 -6.71
N PRO A 252 22.22 3.08 -7.93
CA PRO A 252 23.51 2.76 -8.59
C PRO A 252 24.73 3.15 -7.75
N TRP A 253 24.67 4.30 -7.07
CA TRP A 253 25.74 4.74 -6.17
C TRP A 253 25.80 3.88 -4.90
N THR A 254 24.65 3.44 -4.35
CA THR A 254 24.62 2.47 -3.23
C THR A 254 25.36 1.19 -3.61
N HIS A 255 25.11 0.62 -4.80
CA HIS A 255 25.79 -0.61 -5.24
C HIS A 255 27.30 -0.42 -5.39
N GLU A 256 27.73 0.66 -6.05
CA GLU A 256 29.15 0.98 -6.21
C GLU A 256 29.83 1.21 -4.85
N ALA A 257 29.25 2.09 -4.03
CA ALA A 257 29.78 2.46 -2.73
C ALA A 257 29.84 1.26 -1.78
N MET A 258 28.82 0.39 -1.79
CA MET A 258 28.70 -0.80 -0.92
C MET A 258 29.32 -2.07 -1.52
N GLY A 259 29.75 -2.04 -2.78
CA GLY A 259 30.36 -3.19 -3.47
C GLY A 259 29.42 -4.38 -3.58
N VAL A 260 28.13 -4.10 -3.85
CA VAL A 260 27.09 -5.10 -4.05
C VAL A 260 26.86 -5.29 -5.54
N ASP A 261 26.82 -6.53 -6.00
CA ASP A 261 26.52 -6.90 -7.38
C ASP A 261 25.09 -6.45 -7.76
N ALA A 262 25.01 -5.40 -8.59
CA ALA A 262 23.76 -4.78 -9.03
C ALA A 262 22.94 -5.64 -10.01
N GLU A 263 23.54 -6.65 -10.64
CA GLU A 263 22.82 -7.59 -11.49
C GLU A 263 22.11 -8.64 -10.64
N ARG A 264 22.78 -9.14 -9.59
CA ARG A 264 22.21 -10.18 -8.71
C ARG A 264 21.26 -9.64 -7.66
N LEU A 265 21.56 -8.46 -7.11
CA LEU A 265 20.81 -7.81 -6.05
C LEU A 265 20.53 -6.36 -6.42
N GLN A 266 19.28 -5.95 -6.31
CA GLN A 266 18.83 -4.59 -6.58
C GLN A 266 18.42 -3.91 -5.28
N ASP A 267 19.02 -2.75 -4.99
CA ASP A 267 18.55 -1.79 -3.98
C ASP A 267 17.14 -1.30 -4.36
N VAL A 268 16.16 -1.55 -3.48
CA VAL A 268 14.73 -1.31 -3.75
C VAL A 268 14.05 -0.41 -2.72
N GLU A 269 14.60 -0.30 -1.51
CA GLU A 269 14.04 0.52 -0.45
C GLU A 269 15.09 0.80 0.61
N HIS A 270 15.17 2.04 1.11
CA HIS A 270 15.93 2.34 2.31
C HIS A 270 15.00 2.47 3.52
N PHE A 271 15.51 2.24 4.73
CA PHE A 271 14.74 2.37 5.97
C PHE A 271 15.61 2.98 7.08
N THR A 272 15.02 3.63 8.06
CA THR A 272 15.72 4.17 9.24
C THR A 272 15.01 3.77 10.52
N LEU A 273 15.79 3.56 11.58
CA LEU A 273 15.31 3.12 12.89
C LEU A 273 15.99 3.94 13.99
N GLY A 274 15.20 4.42 14.95
CA GLY A 274 15.70 5.16 16.10
C GLY A 274 14.59 5.67 16.99
N TYR A 275 14.90 6.65 17.84
CA TYR A 275 13.92 7.32 18.68
C TYR A 275 13.46 8.60 18.00
N ALA A 276 12.20 8.64 17.58
CA ALA A 276 11.66 9.77 16.84
C ALA A 276 11.72 11.07 17.67
N VAL A 277 12.08 12.16 17.00
CA VAL A 277 11.79 13.50 17.50
C VAL A 277 10.31 13.79 17.21
N GLU A 278 9.57 14.21 18.23
CA GLU A 278 8.16 14.55 18.07
C GLU A 278 8.00 15.80 17.20
N ASP A 279 7.32 15.66 16.05
CA ASP A 279 6.92 16.80 15.23
C ASP A 279 5.63 17.42 15.81
N ARG A 280 5.79 18.46 16.63
CA ARG A 280 4.67 19.18 17.27
C ARG A 280 3.75 19.91 16.30
N ARG A 281 4.09 19.99 15.00
CA ARG A 281 3.20 20.54 13.97
C ARG A 281 2.13 19.54 13.54
N VAL A 282 2.34 18.25 13.80
CA VAL A 282 1.42 17.17 13.44
C VAL A 282 0.44 16.93 14.58
N GLN A 283 -0.87 16.96 14.29
CA GLN A 283 -1.91 16.69 15.28
C GLN A 283 -1.92 15.22 15.70
N THR A 284 -2.06 14.97 17.01
CA THR A 284 -2.06 13.63 17.63
C THR A 284 -3.46 13.12 17.96
N ILE A 285 -4.46 13.51 17.18
CA ILE A 285 -5.85 13.06 17.38
C ILE A 285 -5.90 11.53 17.25
N PRO A 286 -6.49 10.81 18.22
CA PRO A 286 -6.61 9.36 18.14
C PRO A 286 -7.33 8.92 16.85
N PRO A 287 -6.93 7.78 16.24
CA PRO A 287 -7.65 7.23 15.11
C PRO A 287 -9.13 7.09 15.44
N TYR A 288 -9.98 7.59 14.54
CA TYR A 288 -11.44 7.54 14.69
C TYR A 288 -12.01 8.29 15.90
N ALA A 289 -11.28 9.24 16.50
CA ALA A 289 -11.78 10.04 17.63
C ALA A 289 -13.11 10.77 17.32
N HIS A 290 -13.36 11.08 16.05
CA HIS A 290 -14.59 11.71 15.61
C HIS A 290 -15.81 10.78 15.62
N LEU A 291 -15.64 9.45 15.61
CA LEU A 291 -16.76 8.51 15.49
C LEU A 291 -17.73 8.55 16.67
N GLU A 292 -17.24 8.78 17.89
CA GLU A 292 -18.11 8.85 19.07
C GLU A 292 -19.06 10.05 18.96
N ARG A 293 -18.52 11.23 18.68
CA ARG A 293 -19.33 12.45 18.50
C ARG A 293 -20.21 12.35 17.26
N PHE A 294 -19.72 11.78 16.16
CA PHE A 294 -20.52 11.58 14.95
C PHE A 294 -21.72 10.63 15.18
N ARG A 295 -21.55 9.57 16.00
CA ARG A 295 -22.64 8.65 16.37
C ARG A 295 -23.67 9.28 17.31
N GLN A 296 -23.30 10.32 18.04
CA GLN A 296 -24.20 11.05 18.95
C GLN A 296 -25.05 12.10 18.25
N LEU A 297 -24.72 12.47 17.00
CA LEU A 297 -25.53 13.41 16.21
C LEU A 297 -26.94 12.87 16.01
N LYS A 298 -27.94 13.68 16.38
CA LYS A 298 -29.35 13.45 16.06
C LYS A 298 -29.63 13.71 14.58
N ASP A 299 -28.94 14.67 13.97
CA ASP A 299 -29.06 15.04 12.56
C ASP A 299 -27.72 14.78 11.84
N ARG A 300 -27.66 13.72 11.04
CA ARG A 300 -26.44 13.37 10.30
C ARG A 300 -26.07 14.39 9.23
N ASP A 301 -27.03 15.21 8.80
CA ASP A 301 -26.83 16.29 7.84
C ASP A 301 -26.30 17.58 8.50
N ALA A 302 -26.08 17.55 9.83
CA ALA A 302 -25.44 18.65 10.57
C ALA A 302 -23.95 18.86 10.22
N VAL A 303 -23.32 17.85 9.63
CA VAL A 303 -21.89 17.84 9.27
C VAL A 303 -21.74 17.46 7.79
N ASP A 304 -21.05 18.29 7.00
CA ASP A 304 -20.76 17.97 5.61
C ASP A 304 -19.63 16.93 5.53
N THR A 305 -20.00 15.67 5.31
CA THR A 305 -19.04 14.57 5.17
C THR A 305 -18.38 14.51 3.78
N GLY A 306 -18.75 15.38 2.84
CA GLY A 306 -18.16 15.45 1.49
C GLY A 306 -16.75 16.05 1.45
N SER A 307 -16.27 16.59 2.57
CA SER A 307 -14.93 17.15 2.73
C SER A 307 -14.34 16.76 4.09
N GLU A 308 -13.49 15.72 4.14
CA GLU A 308 -12.92 15.17 5.39
C GLU A 308 -12.30 16.25 6.30
N ASP A 309 -11.53 17.19 5.74
CA ASP A 309 -10.87 18.27 6.51
C ASP A 309 -11.87 19.23 7.16
N LYS A 310 -13.03 19.44 6.53
CA LYS A 310 -14.08 20.32 7.06
C LYS A 310 -14.97 19.57 8.03
N ALA A 311 -15.33 18.32 7.74
CA ALA A 311 -16.19 17.49 8.56
C ALA A 311 -15.73 17.46 10.03
N LEU A 312 -14.42 17.36 10.29
CA LEU A 312 -13.88 17.38 11.65
C LEU A 312 -14.06 18.73 12.37
N VAL A 313 -13.77 19.83 11.68
CA VAL A 313 -13.95 21.20 12.22
C VAL A 313 -15.42 21.48 12.47
N GLU A 314 -16.28 21.10 11.53
CA GLU A 314 -17.73 21.27 11.60
C GLU A 314 -18.36 20.44 12.73
N LEU A 315 -17.93 19.19 12.89
CA LEU A 315 -18.35 18.32 13.99
C LEU A 315 -17.99 18.91 15.36
N GLN A 316 -16.81 19.56 15.46
CA GLN A 316 -16.38 20.25 16.68
C GLN A 316 -17.22 21.51 16.98
N GLN A 317 -17.69 22.20 15.94
CA GLN A 317 -18.51 23.42 16.05
C GLN A 317 -20.01 23.15 16.17
N THR A 318 -20.45 21.89 15.99
CA THR A 318 -21.87 21.54 16.03
C THR A 318 -22.43 21.68 17.44
N VAL A 319 -23.51 22.46 17.59
CA VAL A 319 -24.24 22.72 18.84
C VAL A 319 -25.75 22.60 18.61
N LEU A 320 -26.53 22.51 19.69
CA LEU A 320 -28.00 22.55 19.64
C LEU A 320 -28.48 24.00 19.75
N GLY A 321 -29.45 24.37 18.92
CA GLY A 321 -29.99 25.73 18.92
C GLY A 321 -31.33 25.87 18.22
N LYS A 322 -31.79 27.12 18.09
CA LYS A 322 -32.96 27.50 17.31
C LYS A 322 -32.51 28.13 16.00
N CYS A 323 -32.84 27.49 14.89
CA CYS A 323 -32.42 27.94 13.57
C CYS A 323 -33.09 29.27 13.20
N ALA A 324 -32.29 30.29 12.88
CA ALA A 324 -32.78 31.60 12.46
C ALA A 324 -33.45 31.56 11.07
N ALA A 325 -33.10 30.61 10.22
CA ALA A 325 -33.67 30.48 8.87
C ALA A 325 -35.01 29.71 8.84
N CYS A 326 -35.06 28.51 9.42
CA CYS A 326 -36.28 27.66 9.37
C CYS A 326 -37.10 27.66 10.67
N GLY A 327 -36.67 28.38 11.72
CA GLY A 327 -37.39 28.53 12.98
C GLY A 327 -37.43 27.30 13.90
N ARG A 328 -36.93 26.14 13.46
CA ARG A 328 -36.88 24.90 14.26
C ARG A 328 -35.95 25.03 15.47
N SER A 329 -36.38 24.48 16.61
CA SER A 329 -35.64 24.45 17.89
C SER A 329 -35.14 23.05 18.22
N ASP A 330 -34.15 22.95 19.12
CA ASP A 330 -33.48 21.68 19.50
C ASP A 330 -32.92 20.91 18.30
N VAL A 331 -32.43 21.65 17.30
CA VAL A 331 -31.81 21.10 16.10
C VAL A 331 -30.31 21.32 16.15
N GLU A 332 -29.57 20.35 15.63
CA GLU A 332 -28.11 20.42 15.52
C GLU A 332 -27.71 21.30 14.34
N GLY A 333 -26.67 22.10 14.54
CA GLY A 333 -26.28 23.13 13.60
C GLY A 333 -25.06 23.90 14.08
N ARG A 334 -24.80 25.03 13.44
CA ARG A 334 -23.62 25.86 13.66
C ARG A 334 -23.97 27.33 13.63
N ASP A 335 -23.19 28.12 14.37
CA ASP A 335 -23.28 29.57 14.33
C ASP A 335 -22.81 30.11 12.96
N GLY A 336 -23.50 31.14 12.49
CA GLY A 336 -23.11 31.91 11.30
C GLY A 336 -21.75 32.58 11.49
N THR A 337 -21.00 32.69 10.40
CA THR A 337 -19.77 33.48 10.35
C THR A 337 -20.04 34.86 9.75
N ASP A 338 -19.06 35.75 9.87
CA ASP A 338 -19.05 37.06 9.20
C ASP A 338 -20.32 37.89 9.46
N GLU A 339 -21.05 38.25 8.41
CA GLU A 339 -22.29 39.04 8.45
C GLU A 339 -23.46 38.31 9.14
N PHE A 340 -23.36 37.00 9.36
CA PHE A 340 -24.35 36.20 10.08
C PHE A 340 -23.90 35.81 11.50
N ARG A 341 -22.82 36.43 12.01
CA ARG A 341 -22.31 36.19 13.36
C ARG A 341 -23.39 36.45 14.42
N GLY A 342 -23.55 35.50 15.34
CA GLY A 342 -24.55 35.55 16.41
C GLY A 342 -25.91 34.97 16.03
N GLN A 343 -26.08 34.48 14.80
CA GLN A 343 -27.25 33.71 14.38
C GLN A 343 -26.88 32.23 14.28
N PHE A 344 -27.79 31.34 14.67
CA PHE A 344 -27.60 29.89 14.60
C PHE A 344 -28.40 29.31 13.44
N TYR A 345 -27.82 28.35 12.70
CA TYR A 345 -28.51 27.66 11.62
C TYR A 345 -28.33 26.14 11.69
N CYS A 346 -29.40 25.39 11.41
CA CYS A 346 -29.35 23.92 11.40
C CYS A 346 -28.59 23.38 10.19
N GLY A 347 -28.12 22.14 10.30
CA GLY A 347 -27.41 21.40 9.23
C GLY A 347 -28.05 21.51 7.86
N ARG A 348 -29.35 21.20 7.80
CA ARG A 348 -30.12 21.25 6.55
C ARG A 348 -30.15 22.63 5.89
N CYS A 349 -30.26 23.71 6.68
CA CYS A 349 -30.22 25.08 6.13
C CYS A 349 -28.82 25.43 5.63
N TRP A 350 -27.78 25.08 6.40
CA TRP A 350 -26.39 25.23 5.97
C TRP A 350 -26.10 24.49 4.66
N ALA A 351 -26.51 23.23 4.55
CA ALA A 351 -26.36 22.43 3.35
C ALA A 351 -27.08 23.06 2.16
N SER A 352 -28.29 23.61 2.36
CA SER A 352 -29.06 24.25 1.29
C SER A 352 -28.40 25.50 0.69
N TRP A 353 -27.42 26.10 1.37
CA TRP A 353 -26.68 27.27 0.90
C TRP A 353 -25.33 26.94 0.27
N SER A 354 -24.90 25.68 0.35
CA SER A 354 -23.67 25.23 -0.30
C SER A 354 -23.91 25.15 -1.82
N PRO A 355 -23.18 25.92 -2.66
CA PRO A 355 -23.35 25.85 -4.12
C PRO A 355 -23.08 24.45 -4.69
N ARG A 356 -22.26 23.65 -4.00
CA ARG A 356 -22.03 22.24 -4.36
C ARG A 356 -23.23 21.36 -4.04
N ALA A 357 -23.86 21.54 -2.88
CA ALA A 357 -25.05 20.79 -2.50
C ALA A 357 -26.26 21.21 -3.35
N GLN A 358 -26.38 22.49 -3.70
CA GLN A 358 -27.37 22.99 -4.66
C GLN A 358 -27.19 22.33 -6.03
N ALA A 359 -25.95 22.28 -6.54
CA ALA A 359 -25.65 21.61 -7.81
C ALA A 359 -25.90 20.09 -7.77
N ALA A 360 -25.61 19.41 -6.66
CA ALA A 360 -25.91 17.99 -6.48
C ALA A 360 -27.43 17.74 -6.44
N ASN A 361 -28.19 18.53 -5.67
CA ASN A 361 -29.65 18.45 -5.63
C ASN A 361 -30.29 18.74 -6.99
N GLU A 362 -29.71 19.65 -7.79
CA GLU A 362 -30.14 19.91 -9.17
C GLU A 362 -29.84 18.75 -10.12
N GLU A 363 -28.75 18.01 -9.89
CA GLU A 363 -28.38 16.82 -10.65
C GLU A 363 -29.31 15.65 -10.30
N ASP A 364 -29.52 15.38 -9.01
CA ASP A 364 -30.47 14.37 -8.51
C ASP A 364 -31.90 14.66 -9.02
N ALA A 365 -32.36 15.92 -8.96
CA ALA A 365 -33.67 16.30 -9.47
C ALA A 365 -33.79 16.14 -11.00
N ARG A 366 -32.68 16.27 -11.75
CA ARG A 366 -32.66 15.99 -13.19
C ARG A 366 -32.70 14.49 -13.46
N GLU A 367 -32.01 13.68 -12.67
CA GLU A 367 -32.05 12.23 -12.76
C GLU A 367 -33.46 11.72 -12.43
N ASP A 368 -34.07 12.17 -11.33
CA ASP A 368 -35.45 11.84 -10.96
C ASP A 368 -36.46 12.25 -12.04
N ALA A 369 -36.30 13.44 -12.63
CA ALA A 369 -37.16 13.91 -13.71
C ALA A 369 -36.97 13.09 -15.00
N ALA A 370 -35.74 12.66 -15.29
CA ALA A 370 -35.43 11.79 -16.42
C ALA A 370 -36.04 10.39 -16.22
N GLU A 371 -35.92 9.82 -15.02
CA GLU A 371 -36.54 8.54 -14.67
C GLU A 371 -38.06 8.62 -14.72
N ALA A 372 -38.67 9.70 -14.21
CA ALA A 372 -40.11 9.92 -14.29
C ALA A 372 -40.58 10.06 -15.75
N ALA A 373 -39.84 10.79 -16.58
CA ALA A 373 -40.13 10.92 -18.02
C ALA A 373 -39.98 9.59 -18.75
N GLU A 374 -38.98 8.78 -18.40
CA GLU A 374 -38.78 7.45 -18.98
C GLU A 374 -39.88 6.48 -18.55
N GLN A 375 -40.30 6.51 -17.27
CA GLN A 375 -41.45 5.74 -16.80
C GLN A 375 -42.76 6.15 -17.50
N GLN A 376 -42.95 7.45 -17.74
CA GLN A 376 -44.10 7.95 -18.48
C GLN A 376 -44.05 7.52 -19.96
N HIS A 377 -42.87 7.55 -20.59
CA HIS A 377 -42.67 7.03 -21.94
C HIS A 377 -42.96 5.52 -22.01
N ARG A 378 -42.49 4.73 -21.05
CA ARG A 378 -42.81 3.29 -20.97
C ARG A 378 -44.31 3.03 -20.81
N ARG A 379 -45.00 3.78 -19.94
CA ARG A 379 -46.47 3.68 -19.79
C ARG A 379 -47.23 3.99 -21.07
N LEU A 380 -46.75 4.96 -21.87
CA LEU A 380 -47.33 5.29 -23.18
C LEU A 380 -46.98 4.25 -24.25
N SER A 381 -45.82 3.59 -24.13
CA SER A 381 -45.35 2.54 -25.05
C SER A 381 -45.99 1.18 -24.78
N ASP A 382 -46.42 0.92 -23.55
CA ASP A 382 -47.09 -0.31 -23.12
C ASP A 382 -48.62 -0.28 -23.33
N MET A 383 -49.16 0.76 -24.00
CA MET A 383 -50.54 0.72 -24.46
C MET A 383 -50.68 -0.35 -25.56
N PRO A 384 -51.52 -1.39 -25.37
CA PRO A 384 -51.55 -2.53 -26.27
C PRO A 384 -52.02 -2.14 -27.67
N VAL A 385 -51.14 -2.32 -28.66
CA VAL A 385 -51.54 -2.36 -30.08
C VAL A 385 -52.32 -3.66 -30.29
N ALA A 386 -53.62 -3.54 -30.54
CA ALA A 386 -54.50 -4.69 -30.73
C ALA A 386 -54.15 -5.47 -32.01
N LYS A 387 -53.94 -6.80 -31.89
CA LYS A 387 -54.38 -7.91 -32.79
C LYS A 387 -53.51 -9.18 -32.63
N PRO A 388 -53.95 -10.35 -33.11
CA PRO A 388 -55.13 -11.13 -32.75
C PRO A 388 -54.71 -12.50 -32.15
N GLY A 389 -55.61 -13.11 -31.36
CA GLY A 389 -55.26 -14.21 -30.45
C GLY A 389 -55.20 -15.63 -31.02
N ALA A 390 -54.54 -16.50 -30.26
CA ALA A 390 -54.87 -17.92 -29.98
C ALA A 390 -53.87 -18.39 -28.89
N SER A 391 -54.30 -18.62 -27.63
CA SER A 391 -54.89 -19.88 -27.12
C SER A 391 -53.90 -21.05 -27.26
N SER A 392 -53.50 -21.82 -26.25
CA SER A 392 -53.95 -22.01 -24.87
C SER A 392 -53.06 -23.10 -24.25
N ALA A 393 -52.60 -22.88 -23.01
CA ALA A 393 -52.55 -23.80 -21.85
C ALA A 393 -51.96 -25.25 -21.95
N PRO A 394 -51.53 -25.81 -20.79
CA PRO A 394 -50.40 -26.74 -20.65
C PRO A 394 -50.82 -28.14 -20.14
N VAL A 395 -49.84 -29.01 -19.81
CA VAL A 395 -49.76 -29.79 -18.54
C VAL A 395 -48.70 -30.92 -18.61
N ALA A 396 -47.79 -30.87 -17.63
CA ALA A 396 -47.15 -31.89 -16.77
C ALA A 396 -46.66 -33.28 -17.28
N THR A 397 -45.34 -33.48 -17.08
CA THR A 397 -44.59 -34.58 -16.42
C THR A 397 -44.93 -36.07 -16.69
N VAL A 398 -43.89 -36.91 -16.91
CA VAL A 398 -43.35 -37.94 -15.98
C VAL A 398 -42.46 -39.01 -16.70
N ARG A 399 -41.29 -39.32 -16.09
CA ARG A 399 -40.42 -40.55 -16.09
C ARG A 399 -39.85 -41.11 -17.41
N ALA A 400 -38.52 -41.20 -17.57
CA ALA A 400 -37.54 -42.19 -17.05
C ALA A 400 -37.36 -43.41 -17.97
N ASP A 401 -36.18 -43.57 -18.58
CA ASP A 401 -35.26 -44.71 -18.37
C ASP A 401 -34.14 -44.70 -19.44
N ALA A 402 -32.92 -45.00 -19.03
CA ALA A 402 -31.77 -45.13 -19.92
C ALA A 402 -31.51 -46.61 -20.22
N GLY A 403 -32.06 -47.08 -21.34
CA GLY A 403 -31.79 -48.40 -21.92
C GLY A 403 -30.73 -48.35 -23.02
N ALA A 404 -29.63 -49.05 -22.77
CA ALA A 404 -28.78 -49.78 -23.72
C ALA A 404 -28.54 -49.24 -25.15
N ALA A 405 -27.27 -48.88 -25.36
CA ALA A 405 -26.39 -49.42 -26.40
C ALA A 405 -26.62 -49.13 -27.90
N ARG A 406 -25.52 -48.59 -28.46
CA ARG A 406 -24.85 -48.96 -29.73
C ARG A 406 -25.28 -48.27 -31.03
N ARG A 407 -24.20 -47.88 -31.75
CA ARG A 407 -24.00 -47.78 -33.21
C ARG A 407 -24.62 -46.57 -33.90
N VAL A 408 -24.11 -46.04 -35.01
CA VAL A 408 -22.87 -46.04 -35.84
C VAL A 408 -23.22 -45.04 -36.96
N ALA A 409 -22.22 -44.31 -37.51
CA ALA A 409 -22.23 -43.55 -38.78
C ALA A 409 -23.16 -42.31 -38.86
N ALA A 410 -22.67 -41.09 -39.11
CA ALA A 410 -21.92 -40.57 -40.27
C ALA A 410 -22.74 -40.52 -41.57
N ALA A 411 -23.28 -39.33 -41.88
CA ALA A 411 -23.51 -38.72 -43.20
C ALA A 411 -23.96 -37.26 -42.91
N ALA A 412 -23.22 -36.18 -43.19
CA ALA A 412 -22.74 -35.67 -44.48
C ALA A 412 -23.89 -35.34 -45.45
N GLU A 413 -24.18 -34.04 -45.58
CA GLU A 413 -24.46 -33.26 -46.83
C GLU A 413 -25.06 -31.90 -46.40
N VAL A 414 -24.48 -30.72 -46.65
CA VAL A 414 -24.05 -30.06 -47.91
C VAL A 414 -25.24 -29.50 -48.70
N PHE A 415 -25.26 -28.16 -48.80
CA PHE A 415 -25.98 -27.30 -49.77
C PHE A 415 -27.52 -27.25 -49.57
N GLU A 416 -28.24 -26.16 -49.83
CA GLU A 416 -28.02 -25.07 -50.79
C GLU A 416 -28.86 -23.84 -50.39
N ALA A 417 -28.38 -22.67 -50.79
CA ALA A 417 -29.10 -21.41 -50.73
C ALA A 417 -29.86 -21.19 -52.05
N VAL A 418 -31.15 -20.87 -51.97
CA VAL A 418 -31.99 -20.11 -52.93
C VAL A 418 -33.18 -19.65 -52.06
N ASP A 419 -33.51 -18.38 -51.85
CA ASP A 419 -33.70 -17.23 -52.74
C ASP A 419 -33.34 -15.91 -52.03
#